data_AF-A0A8J7E9U4-F1
#
_entry.id   AF-A0A8J7E9U4-F1
#
_cell.length_a   1.000
_cell.length_b   1.000
_cell.length_c   1.000
_cell.angle_alpha   90.00
_cell.angle_beta   90.00
_cell.angle_gamma   90.00
#
_symmetry.space_group_name_H-M   'P 1'
#
loop_
_entity.id
_entity.type
_entity.pdbx_description
1 polymer ?
#
loop_
_entity_poly.entity_id
_entity_poly.type
_entity_poly.pdbx_seq_one_letter_code
_entity_poly.pdbx_strand_id
1 'polypeptide(L)'
;MNIEVQRYLYDIQAAGEAIQTFVAGQTFDNYRADAMLQSAVERQFITIGEALNQAIRRSPDLERQIVKARKIVDFRNLLTHSYGAVSDAVV
;
A
#
# COMPACT_ATOMS: atom_id res chain seq x y z
N MET A 1 21.50 -7.55 -5.39
CA MET A 1 20.15 -6.96 -5.61
C MET A 1 20.32 -5.71 -6.48
N ASN A 2 19.50 -5.50 -7.50
CA ASN A 2 19.53 -4.29 -8.34
C ASN A 2 19.17 -3.05 -7.48
N ILE A 3 19.90 -1.92 -7.65
CA ILE A 3 19.64 -0.65 -6.95
C ILE A 3 18.19 -0.18 -7.12
N GLU A 4 17.61 -0.38 -8.30
CA GLU A 4 16.20 -0.01 -8.54
C GLU A 4 15.24 -0.83 -7.68
N VAL A 5 15.51 -2.13 -7.53
CA VAL A 5 14.71 -3.02 -6.67
C VAL A 5 14.84 -2.61 -5.21
N GLN A 6 16.06 -2.26 -4.75
CA GLN A 6 16.27 -1.78 -3.40
C GLN A 6 15.50 -0.48 -3.12
N ARG A 7 15.46 0.44 -4.08
CA ARG A 7 14.66 1.65 -3.98
C ARG A 7 13.16 1.35 -3.82
N TYR A 8 12.60 0.44 -4.60
CA TYR A 8 11.19 0.07 -4.45
C TYR A 8 10.90 -0.59 -3.10
N LEU A 9 11.80 -1.44 -2.59
CA LEU A 9 11.64 -2.02 -1.26
C LEU A 9 11.71 -0.95 -0.16
N TYR A 10 12.57 0.05 -0.31
CA TYR A 10 12.62 1.20 0.57
C TYR A 10 11.32 2.01 0.53
N ASP A 11 10.79 2.30 -0.67
CA ASP A 11 9.53 3.04 -0.82
C ASP A 11 8.35 2.30 -0.16
N ILE A 12 8.32 0.96 -0.24
CA ILE A 12 7.33 0.12 0.46
C ILE A 12 7.46 0.27 1.98
N GLN A 13 8.68 0.19 2.51
CA GLN A 13 8.92 0.32 3.94
C GLN A 13 8.51 1.71 4.44
N ALA A 14 8.95 2.77 3.78
CA ALA A 14 8.65 4.14 4.15
C ALA A 14 7.13 4.43 4.12
N ALA A 15 6.40 3.90 3.13
CA ALA A 15 4.96 4.03 3.07
C ALA A 15 4.25 3.27 4.20
N GLY A 16 4.75 2.09 4.59
CA GLY A 16 4.25 1.34 5.74
C GLY A 16 4.45 2.08 7.07
N GLU A 17 5.63 2.66 7.28
CA GLU A 17 5.95 3.49 8.45
C GLU A 17 5.08 4.75 8.51
N ALA A 18 4.82 5.38 7.36
CA ALA A 18 3.91 6.52 7.26
C ALA A 18 2.47 6.14 7.66
N ILE A 19 1.94 5.01 7.18
CA ILE A 19 0.61 4.52 7.60
C ILE A 19 0.57 4.35 9.12
N GLN A 20 1.56 3.67 9.70
CA GLN A 20 1.63 3.46 11.16
C GLN A 20 1.63 4.78 11.92
N THR A 21 2.33 5.79 11.40
CA THR A 21 2.37 7.13 12.00
C THR A 21 1.03 7.85 11.89
N PHE A 22 0.36 7.77 10.74
CA PHE A 22 -0.93 8.45 10.52
C PHE A 22 -2.04 7.92 11.41
N VAL A 23 -2.07 6.61 11.65
CA VAL A 23 -3.12 5.95 12.45
C VAL A 23 -2.76 5.85 13.94
N ALA A 24 -1.56 6.29 14.34
CA ALA A 24 -1.11 6.21 15.72
C ALA A 24 -2.06 6.99 16.65
N GLY A 25 -2.63 6.29 17.64
CA GLY A 25 -3.58 6.89 18.59
C GLY A 25 -4.98 7.16 18.03
N GLN A 26 -5.24 6.83 16.76
CA GLN A 26 -6.56 6.96 16.15
C GLN A 26 -7.41 5.73 16.45
N THR A 27 -8.69 5.95 16.78
CA THR A 27 -9.69 4.89 16.79
C THR A 27 -10.20 4.66 15.37
N PHE A 28 -10.84 3.51 15.14
CA PHE A 28 -11.47 3.24 13.85
C PHE A 28 -12.60 4.24 13.53
N ASP A 29 -13.37 4.67 14.53
CA ASP A 29 -14.42 5.68 14.33
C ASP A 29 -13.82 7.04 13.94
N ASN A 30 -12.69 7.43 14.55
CA ASN A 30 -11.98 8.66 14.16
C ASN A 30 -11.43 8.56 12.73
N TYR A 31 -10.85 7.42 12.37
CA TYR A 31 -10.40 7.15 11.01
C TYR A 31 -11.56 7.28 10.01
N ARG A 32 -12.69 6.64 10.31
CA ARG A 32 -13.87 6.64 9.45
C ARG A 32 -14.52 8.01 9.27
N ALA A 33 -14.42 8.87 10.28
CA ALA A 33 -14.95 10.23 10.23
C ALA A 33 -13.99 11.23 9.57
N ASP A 34 -12.74 10.85 9.30
CA ASP A 34 -11.69 11.72 8.77
C ASP A 34 -11.28 11.32 7.34
N ALA A 35 -11.94 11.95 6.36
CA ALA A 35 -11.68 11.73 4.94
C ALA A 35 -10.24 12.07 4.52
N MET A 36 -9.56 12.98 5.23
CA MET A 36 -8.18 13.33 4.94
C MET A 36 -7.25 12.21 5.39
N LEU A 37 -7.49 11.66 6.58
CA LEU A 37 -6.74 10.52 7.10
C LEU A 37 -6.95 9.26 6.23
N GLN A 38 -8.19 8.96 5.85
CA GLN A 38 -8.48 7.88 4.88
C GLN A 38 -7.70 8.07 3.58
N SER A 39 -7.79 9.26 2.97
CA SER A 39 -7.07 9.57 1.73
C SER A 39 -5.54 9.42 1.88
N ALA A 40 -4.99 9.82 3.03
CA ALA A 40 -3.57 9.69 3.32
C ALA A 40 -3.13 8.22 3.42
N VAL A 41 -3.91 7.38 4.10
CA VAL A 41 -3.65 5.93 4.25
C VAL A 41 -3.79 5.21 2.91
N GLU A 42 -4.89 5.45 2.17
CA GLU A 42 -5.11 4.87 0.84
C GLU A 42 -3.97 5.22 -0.12
N ARG A 43 -3.48 6.46 -0.08
CA ARG A 43 -2.34 6.89 -0.91
C ARG A 43 -1.09 6.08 -0.62
N GLN A 44 -0.80 5.74 0.63
CA GLN A 44 0.35 4.92 0.98
C GLN A 44 0.17 3.46 0.51
N PHE A 45 -1.02 2.89 0.60
CA PHE A 45 -1.29 1.57 0.03
C PHE A 45 -1.13 1.53 -1.49
N ILE A 46 -1.53 2.59 -2.20
CA ILE A 46 -1.27 2.73 -3.63
C ILE A 46 0.24 2.75 -3.92
N THR A 47 1.02 3.49 -3.13
CA THR A 47 2.49 3.54 -3.23
C THR A 47 3.10 2.15 -3.03
N ILE A 48 2.69 1.44 -1.98
CA ILE A 48 3.17 0.08 -1.67
C ILE A 48 2.90 -0.87 -2.85
N GLY A 49 1.67 -0.89 -3.37
CA GLY A 49 1.31 -1.79 -4.45
C GLY A 49 2.01 -1.47 -5.77
N GLU A 50 2.21 -0.19 -6.10
CA GLU A 50 2.95 0.21 -7.29
C GLU A 50 4.43 -0.13 -7.17
N ALA A 51 5.08 0.20 -6.06
CA ALA A 51 6.48 -0.12 -5.82
C ALA A 51 6.72 -1.64 -5.88
N LEU A 52 5.82 -2.43 -5.28
CA LEU A 52 5.91 -3.89 -5.33
C LEU A 52 5.76 -4.44 -6.76
N ASN A 53 4.78 -3.95 -7.52
CA ASN A 53 4.59 -4.34 -8.93
C ASN A 53 5.86 -4.04 -9.76
N GLN A 54 6.47 -2.87 -9.53
CA GLN A 54 7.68 -2.45 -10.25
C GLN A 54 8.93 -3.24 -9.81
N ALA A 55 9.02 -3.64 -8.55
CA ALA A 55 10.06 -4.53 -8.04
C ALA A 55 9.96 -5.93 -8.64
N ILE A 56 8.76 -6.52 -8.66
CA ILE A 56 8.50 -7.85 -9.24
C ILE A 56 8.82 -7.90 -10.73
N ARG A 57 8.43 -6.87 -11.50
CA ARG A 57 8.77 -6.78 -12.93
C ARG A 57 10.27 -6.85 -13.21
N ARG A 58 11.10 -6.36 -12.27
CA ARG A 58 12.56 -6.34 -12.38
C ARG A 58 13.23 -7.55 -11.74
N SER A 59 12.59 -8.14 -10.73
CA SER A 59 13.05 -9.36 -10.06
C SER A 59 11.83 -10.26 -9.78
N PRO A 60 11.42 -11.08 -10.78
CA PRO A 60 10.22 -11.89 -10.70
C PRO A 60 10.18 -12.86 -9.51
N ASP A 61 11.36 -13.30 -9.04
CA ASP A 61 11.48 -14.17 -7.87
C ASP A 61 10.88 -13.55 -6.59
N LEU A 62 10.80 -12.23 -6.51
CA LEU A 62 10.17 -11.52 -5.38
C LEU A 62 8.69 -11.86 -5.23
N GLU A 63 7.98 -12.18 -6.32
CA GLU A 63 6.56 -12.56 -6.22
C GLU A 63 6.37 -13.83 -5.39
N ARG A 64 7.36 -14.74 -5.41
CA ARG A 64 7.34 -15.98 -4.62
C ARG A 64 7.87 -15.77 -3.19
N GLN A 65 8.74 -14.79 -2.99
CA GLN A 65 9.35 -14.49 -1.69
C GLN A 65 8.44 -13.63 -0.81
N ILE A 66 7.62 -12.76 -1.40
CA ILE A 66 6.71 -11.88 -0.68
C ILE A 66 5.34 -12.53 -0.60
N VAL A 67 4.97 -12.92 0.62
CA VAL A 67 3.65 -13.48 0.91
C VAL A 67 2.56 -12.49 0.50
N LYS A 68 1.54 -12.96 -0.22
CA LYS A 68 0.41 -12.17 -0.73
C LYS A 68 0.79 -11.06 -1.73
N ALA A 69 1.96 -11.12 -2.37
CA ALA A 69 2.39 -10.11 -3.35
C ALA A 69 1.30 -9.74 -4.39
N ARG A 70 0.67 -10.76 -4.98
CA ARG A 70 -0.45 -10.59 -5.91
C ARG A 70 -1.60 -9.79 -5.32
N LYS A 71 -2.04 -10.14 -4.10
CA LYS A 71 -3.14 -9.45 -3.41
C LYS A 71 -2.83 -7.98 -3.11
N ILE A 72 -1.57 -7.66 -2.81
CA ILE A 72 -1.15 -6.28 -2.57
C ILE A 72 -1.25 -5.46 -3.86
N VAL A 73 -0.80 -6.01 -4.99
CA VAL A 73 -0.93 -5.35 -6.31
C VAL A 73 -2.40 -5.19 -6.71
N ASP A 74 -3.22 -6.22 -6.49
CA ASP A 74 -4.65 -6.18 -6.80
C ASP A 74 -5.39 -5.16 -5.93
N PHE A 75 -5.04 -5.05 -4.64
CA PHE A 75 -5.61 -4.06 -3.73
C PHE A 75 -5.30 -2.63 -4.19
N ARG A 76 -4.08 -2.37 -4.66
CA ARG A 76 -3.75 -1.08 -5.29
C ARG A 76 -4.60 -0.80 -6.53
N ASN A 77 -4.90 -1.81 -7.35
CA ASN A 77 -5.76 -1.64 -8.51
C ASN A 77 -7.20 -1.31 -8.11
N LEU A 78 -7.70 -1.94 -7.04
CA LEU A 78 -8.99 -1.62 -6.44
C LEU A 78 -9.05 -0.16 -5.97
N LEU A 79 -8.06 0.29 -5.18
CA LEU A 79 -7.99 1.67 -4.66
C LEU A 79 -7.88 2.73 -5.78
N THR A 80 -7.26 2.39 -6.90
CA THR A 80 -7.06 3.35 -8.02
C THR A 80 -8.22 3.39 -9.02
N HIS A 81 -9.04 2.34 -9.14
CA HIS A 81 -10.07 2.24 -10.19
C HIS A 81 -11.49 2.07 -9.66
N SER A 82 -11.69 1.58 -8.43
CA SER A 82 -13.02 1.31 -7.87
C SER A 82 -13.50 2.41 -6.93
N TYR A 83 -13.42 3.67 -7.37
CA TYR A 83 -13.84 4.90 -6.68
C TYR A 83 -15.24 4.86 -5.99
N GLY A 84 -16.04 3.81 -6.18
CA GLY A 84 -17.37 3.65 -5.56
C GLY A 84 -17.58 2.39 -4.69
N ALA A 85 -16.57 1.55 -4.42
CA ALA A 85 -16.79 0.25 -3.75
C ALA A 85 -15.77 -0.13 -2.66
N VAL A 86 -14.84 0.75 -2.29
CA VAL A 86 -13.93 0.46 -1.17
C VAL A 86 -14.64 0.88 0.12
N SER A 87 -15.09 -0.12 0.87
CA SER A 87 -15.61 0.10 2.22
C SER A 87 -14.45 0.35 3.17
N ASP A 88 -14.60 1.28 4.12
CA ASP A 88 -13.64 1.52 5.20
C ASP A 88 -13.28 0.25 5.99
N ALA A 89 -14.12 -0.79 5.95
CA ALA A 89 -13.86 -2.08 6.57
C ALA A 89 -12.81 -2.94 5.82
N VAL A 90 -12.39 -2.51 4.63
CA VAL A 90 -11.47 -3.25 3.74
C VAL A 90 -10.07 -2.62 3.71
N VAL A 91 -9.94 -1.35 4.10
CA VAL A 91 -8.66 -0.60 4.22
C VAL A 91 -8.12 -0.73 5.62
#